data_AF-A0A7X0GA61-F1
#
_entry.id   AF-A0A7X0GA61-F1
#
_cell.length_a   1.000
_cell.length_b   1.000
_cell.length_c   1.000
_cell.angle_alpha   90.00
_cell.angle_beta   90.00
_cell.angle_gamma   90.00
#
_symmetry.space_group_name_H-M   'P 1'
#
loop_
_entity.id
_entity.type
_entity.pdbx_description
1 polymer ?
#
loop_
_entity_poly.entity_id
_entity_poly.type
_entity_poly.pdbx_seq_one_letter_code
_entity_poly.pdbx_strand_id
1 'polypeptide(L)'
;MFAELHAALSTVGLRGSVEASVATQRLLLAFLASGVADAATMGRDRQVLATLKSTAFRPMAMADRARAAGVSLTELRCIVRASTGLSPLNYILGTRISQAQSLLAEGFVARWEGGQPRWL
;
A
#
# COMPACT_ATOMS: atom_id res chain seq x y z
N MET A 1 10.41 24.36 9.11
CA MET A 1 10.54 22.98 8.59
C MET A 1 10.65 22.89 7.08
N PHE A 2 9.62 23.15 6.26
CA PHE A 2 9.78 23.05 4.79
C PHE A 2 10.81 24.04 4.21
N ALA A 3 10.87 25.26 4.74
CA ALA A 3 11.89 26.25 4.38
C ALA A 3 13.32 25.82 4.78
N GLU A 4 13.48 25.11 5.91
CA GLU A 4 14.79 24.57 6.33
C GLU A 4 15.23 23.42 5.45
N LEU A 5 14.29 22.55 5.06
CA LEU A 5 14.56 21.45 4.13
C LEU A 5 14.97 21.99 2.75
N HIS A 6 14.28 23.03 2.28
CA HIS A 6 14.63 23.71 1.03
C HIS A 6 15.99 24.39 1.10
N ALA A 7 16.32 25.04 2.22
CA ALA A 7 17.64 25.64 2.44
C ALA A 7 18.76 24.59 2.47
N ALA A 8 18.54 23.46 3.14
CA ALA A 8 19.51 22.36 3.22
C ALA A 8 19.71 21.63 1.88
N LEU A 9 18.67 21.57 1.03
CA LEU A 9 18.80 21.07 -0.35
C LEU A 9 19.52 22.06 -1.28
N SER A 10 19.61 23.34 -0.90
CA SER A 10 20.29 24.37 -1.69
C SER A 10 21.80 24.43 -1.40
N THR A 11 22.27 23.82 -0.32
CA THR A 11 23.69 23.70 0.01
C THR A 11 24.31 22.49 -0.69
N VAL A 12 25.26 22.74 -1.61
CA VAL A 12 25.94 21.69 -2.35
C VAL A 12 27.04 21.04 -1.50
N GLY A 13 27.05 19.70 -1.46
CA GLY A 13 28.11 18.90 -0.82
C GLY A 13 27.61 18.07 0.38
N LEU A 14 28.52 17.29 0.98
CA LEU A 14 28.22 16.31 2.04
C LEU A 14 27.43 16.91 3.21
N ARG A 15 27.78 18.14 3.60
CA ARG A 15 27.13 18.86 4.70
C ARG A 15 25.64 19.14 4.40
N GLY A 16 25.33 19.62 3.18
CA GLY A 16 23.95 19.86 2.77
C GLY A 16 23.12 18.58 2.73
N SER A 17 23.70 17.47 2.25
CA SER A 17 23.05 16.15 2.28
C SER A 17 22.71 15.69 3.70
N VAL A 18 23.62 15.88 4.66
CA VAL A 18 23.39 15.54 6.08
C VAL A 18 22.31 16.45 6.68
N GLU A 19 22.38 17.76 6.44
CA GLU A 19 21.39 18.74 6.91
C GLU A 19 19.99 18.46 6.34
N ALA A 20 19.89 18.09 5.06
CA ALA A 20 18.63 17.72 4.41
C ALA A 20 18.05 16.42 4.99
N SER A 21 18.91 15.43 5.27
CA SER A 21 18.51 14.18 5.91
C SER A 21 17.94 14.42 7.32
N VAL A 22 18.63 15.23 8.13
CA VAL A 22 18.16 15.62 9.47
C VAL A 22 16.84 16.40 9.40
N ALA A 23 16.71 17.36 8.48
CA ALA A 23 15.47 18.11 8.29
C ALA A 23 14.30 17.19 7.90
N THR A 24 14.56 16.19 7.04
CA THR A 24 13.57 15.20 6.63
C THR A 24 13.13 14.34 7.82
N GLN A 25 14.07 13.82 8.59
CA GLN A 25 13.76 13.02 9.78
C GLN A 25 12.96 13.81 10.81
N ARG A 26 13.29 15.08 11.03
CA ARG A 26 12.50 15.96 11.91
C ARG A 26 11.08 16.15 11.38
N LEU A 27 10.92 16.37 10.07
CA LEU A 27 9.60 16.51 9.45
C LEU A 27 8.76 15.25 9.63
N LEU A 28 9.36 14.07 9.43
CA LEU A 28 8.72 12.77 9.68
C LEU A 28 8.27 12.64 11.14
N LEU A 29 9.13 12.99 12.10
CA LEU A 29 8.79 12.97 13.52
C LEU A 29 7.68 13.95 13.87
N ALA A 30 7.68 15.15 13.30
CA ALA A 30 6.61 16.13 13.49
C ALA A 30 5.27 15.63 12.93
N PHE A 31 5.30 14.93 11.80
CA PHE A 31 4.10 14.32 11.20
C PHE A 31 3.56 13.15 12.02
N LEU A 32 4.44 12.37 12.65
CA LEU A 32 4.05 11.32 13.59
C LEU A 32 3.48 11.91 14.88
N ALA A 33 4.09 12.98 15.40
CA ALA A 33 3.66 13.63 16.64
C ALA A 33 2.34 14.41 16.50
N SER A 34 2.01 14.90 15.30
CA SER A 34 0.78 15.67 15.07
C SER A 34 -0.51 14.84 15.11
N GLY A 35 -0.42 13.52 15.27
CA GLY A 35 -1.59 12.63 15.35
C GLY A 35 -2.37 12.52 14.03
N VAL A 36 -1.90 13.15 12.96
CA VAL A 36 -2.42 12.94 11.59
C VAL A 36 -2.25 11.48 11.17
N ALA A 37 -1.27 10.81 11.77
CA ALA A 37 -1.07 9.37 11.78
C ALA A 37 -1.51 8.76 13.12
N ASP A 38 -2.78 8.93 13.51
CA ASP A 38 -3.30 8.19 14.67
C ASP A 38 -3.11 6.69 14.43
N ALA A 39 -2.33 6.04 15.30
CA ALA A 39 -1.99 4.63 15.18
C ALA A 39 -3.23 3.73 15.16
N ALA A 40 -4.31 4.15 15.85
CA ALA A 40 -5.58 3.43 15.83
C ALA A 40 -6.27 3.54 14.45
N THR A 41 -6.25 4.72 13.84
CA THR A 41 -6.77 4.95 12.48
C THR A 41 -5.95 4.19 11.42
N MET A 42 -4.62 4.21 11.50
CA MET A 42 -3.76 3.40 10.62
C MET A 42 -3.99 1.90 10.80
N GLY A 43 -4.19 1.43 12.03
CA GLY A 43 -4.53 0.05 12.34
C GLY A 43 -5.84 -0.38 11.68
N ARG A 44 -6.87 0.48 11.76
CA ARG A 44 -8.17 0.25 11.12
C ARG A 44 -8.06 0.17 9.61
N ASP A 45 -7.38 1.12 8.97
CA ASP A 45 -7.21 1.13 7.50
C ASP A 45 -6.50 -0.13 7.01
N ARG A 46 -5.42 -0.51 7.71
CA ARG A 46 -4.68 -1.74 7.42
C ARG A 46 -5.57 -2.98 7.56
N GLN A 47 -6.41 -3.04 8.58
CA GLN A 47 -7.37 -4.13 8.78
C GLN A 47 -8.39 -4.20 7.64
N VAL A 48 -8.95 -3.07 7.21
CA VAL A 48 -9.90 -3.02 6.09
C VAL A 48 -9.27 -3.54 4.79
N LEU A 49 -8.05 -3.10 4.48
CA LEU A 49 -7.31 -3.58 3.30
C LEU A 49 -6.97 -5.07 3.38
N ALA A 50 -6.59 -5.58 4.56
CA ALA A 50 -6.33 -6.99 4.78
C ALA A 50 -7.60 -7.85 4.57
N THR A 51 -8.75 -7.39 5.06
CA THR A 51 -10.05 -8.05 4.83
C THR A 51 -10.42 -8.06 3.34
N LEU A 52 -10.22 -6.94 2.63
CA LEU A 52 -10.46 -6.89 1.18
C LEU A 52 -9.55 -7.86 0.41
N LYS A 53 -8.26 -7.93 0.78
CA LYS A 53 -7.29 -8.84 0.16
C LYS A 53 -7.67 -10.31 0.41
N SER A 54 -7.97 -10.68 1.65
CA SER A 54 -8.33 -12.07 2.00
C SER A 54 -9.65 -12.53 1.38
N THR A 55 -10.60 -11.61 1.18
CA THR A 55 -11.88 -11.90 0.53
C THR A 55 -11.82 -11.75 -0.99
N ALA A 56 -10.71 -11.28 -1.57
CA ALA A 56 -10.63 -10.86 -2.98
C ALA A 56 -11.09 -11.95 -3.95
N PHE A 57 -10.82 -13.22 -3.67
CA PHE A 57 -11.16 -14.36 -4.54
C PHE A 57 -12.53 -14.98 -4.27
N ARG A 58 -13.27 -14.50 -3.26
CA ARG A 58 -14.63 -14.98 -2.96
C ARG A 58 -15.67 -14.26 -3.83
N PRO A 59 -16.68 -14.95 -4.39
CA PRO A 59 -17.82 -14.30 -5.03
C PRO A 59 -18.71 -13.70 -3.95
N MET A 60 -18.55 -12.40 -3.69
CA MET A 60 -19.16 -11.71 -2.56
C MET A 60 -19.44 -10.26 -2.93
N ALA A 61 -20.61 -9.75 -2.55
CA ALA A 61 -21.00 -8.36 -2.82
C ALA A 61 -20.14 -7.39 -1.98
N MET A 62 -19.98 -6.16 -2.48
CA MET A 62 -19.14 -5.16 -1.79
C MET A 62 -19.70 -4.79 -0.40
N ALA A 63 -21.01 -4.84 -0.22
CA ALA A 63 -21.65 -4.59 1.07
C ALA A 63 -21.31 -5.68 2.11
N ASP A 64 -21.19 -6.95 1.70
CA ASP A 64 -20.76 -8.04 2.58
C ASP A 64 -19.28 -7.86 2.96
N ARG A 65 -18.44 -7.40 2.02
CA ARG A 65 -17.01 -7.11 2.29
C ARG A 65 -16.84 -5.97 3.29
N ALA A 66 -17.66 -4.93 3.18
CA ALA A 66 -17.69 -3.83 4.15
C ALA A 66 -18.09 -4.33 5.54
N ARG A 67 -19.15 -5.14 5.63
CA ARG A 67 -19.56 -5.81 6.89
C ARG A 67 -18.47 -6.70 7.46
N ALA A 68 -17.81 -7.52 6.63
CA ALA A 68 -16.70 -8.37 7.06
C ALA A 68 -15.51 -7.55 7.60
N ALA A 69 -15.33 -6.33 7.10
CA ALA A 69 -14.31 -5.39 7.57
C ALA A 69 -14.78 -4.53 8.77
N GLY A 70 -16.03 -4.70 9.23
CA GLY A 70 -16.59 -3.95 10.36
C GLY A 70 -16.90 -2.49 10.06
N VAL A 71 -17.06 -2.12 8.79
CA VAL A 71 -17.27 -0.73 8.35
C VAL A 71 -18.49 -0.59 7.43
N SER A 72 -19.01 0.62 7.29
CA SER A 72 -20.01 0.93 6.27
C SER A 72 -19.40 0.91 4.86
N LEU A 73 -20.25 0.82 3.84
CA LEU A 73 -19.80 0.85 2.45
C LEU A 73 -19.14 2.20 2.08
N THR A 74 -19.62 3.30 2.64
CA THR A 74 -19.07 4.64 2.42
C THR A 74 -17.69 4.77 3.06
N GLU A 75 -17.54 4.33 4.31
CA GLU A 75 -16.23 4.32 4.99
C GLU A 75 -15.24 3.43 4.25
N LEU A 76 -15.65 2.24 3.78
CA LEU A 76 -14.79 1.38 2.98
C LEU A 76 -14.29 2.08 1.72
N ARG A 77 -15.15 2.83 1.02
CA ARG A 77 -14.73 3.61 -0.16
C ARG A 77 -13.74 4.72 0.22
N CYS A 78 -14.02 5.47 1.29
CA CYS A 78 -13.16 6.55 1.76
C CYS A 78 -11.78 6.02 2.18
N ILE A 79 -11.75 4.98 3.01
CA ILE A 79 -10.53 4.33 3.50
C ILE A 79 -9.72 3.82 2.32
N VAL A 80 -10.29 2.98 1.45
CA VAL A 80 -9.53 2.43 0.31
C VAL A 80 -9.00 3.54 -0.59
N ARG A 81 -9.80 4.57 -0.87
CA ARG A 81 -9.38 5.68 -1.72
C ARG A 81 -8.26 6.50 -1.07
N ALA A 82 -8.36 6.79 0.22
CA ALA A 82 -7.35 7.53 0.96
C ALA A 82 -6.03 6.74 1.09
N SER A 83 -6.10 5.45 1.39
CA SER A 83 -4.90 4.63 1.63
C SER A 83 -4.21 4.16 0.34
N THR A 84 -4.93 4.00 -0.76
CA THR A 84 -4.39 3.37 -1.99
C THR A 84 -4.51 4.22 -3.25
N GLY A 85 -5.31 5.29 -3.22
CA GLY A 85 -5.64 6.05 -4.42
C GLY A 85 -6.51 5.28 -5.44
N LEU A 86 -7.10 4.14 -5.07
CA LEU A 86 -7.93 3.31 -5.95
C LEU A 86 -9.39 3.25 -5.47
N SER A 87 -10.30 2.79 -6.33
CA SER A 87 -11.63 2.35 -5.89
C SER A 87 -11.53 0.95 -5.25
N PRO A 88 -12.46 0.57 -4.35
CA PRO A 88 -12.49 -0.78 -3.79
C PRO A 88 -12.54 -1.90 -4.83
N LEU A 89 -13.27 -1.69 -5.94
CA LEU A 89 -13.33 -2.66 -7.03
C LEU A 89 -11.97 -2.81 -7.72
N ASN A 90 -11.31 -1.70 -8.05
CA ASN A 90 -10.02 -1.74 -8.72
C ASN A 90 -8.92 -2.33 -7.82
N TYR A 91 -9.00 -2.10 -6.51
CA TYR A 91 -8.10 -2.73 -5.54
C TYR A 91 -8.23 -4.27 -5.54
N ILE A 92 -9.47 -4.78 -5.55
CA ILE A 92 -9.73 -6.24 -5.65
C ILE A 92 -9.24 -6.79 -6.98
N LEU A 93 -9.53 -6.12 -8.10
CA LEU A 93 -9.09 -6.56 -9.42
C LEU A 93 -7.56 -6.59 -9.53
N GLY A 94 -6.88 -5.55 -9.05
CA GLY A 94 -5.41 -5.50 -8.99
C GLY A 94 -4.86 -6.66 -8.17
N THR A 95 -5.43 -6.92 -6.99
CA THR A 95 -5.04 -8.06 -6.15
C THR A 95 -5.16 -9.40 -6.89
N ARG A 96 -6.25 -9.61 -7.63
CA ARG A 96 -6.48 -10.85 -8.40
C ARG A 96 -5.46 -10.99 -9.53
N ILE A 97 -5.21 -9.92 -10.27
CA ILE A 97 -4.26 -9.91 -11.39
C ILE A 97 -2.85 -10.19 -10.87
N SER A 98 -2.42 -9.51 -9.80
CA SER A 98 -1.10 -9.74 -9.20
C SER A 98 -0.92 -11.18 -8.73
N GLN A 99 -1.95 -11.78 -8.13
CA GLN A 99 -1.89 -13.20 -7.77
C GLN A 99 -1.79 -14.12 -8.99
N ALA A 100 -2.57 -13.86 -10.04
CA ALA A 100 -2.49 -14.62 -11.28
C ALA A 100 -1.10 -14.51 -11.92
N GLN A 101 -0.51 -13.32 -11.93
CA GLN A 101 0.86 -13.09 -12.38
C GLN A 101 1.88 -13.88 -11.55
N SER A 102 1.76 -13.89 -10.22
CA SER A 102 2.63 -14.69 -9.34
C SER A 102 2.53 -16.18 -9.67
N LEU A 103 1.31 -16.70 -9.79
CA LEU A 103 1.08 -18.11 -10.12
C LEU A 103 1.63 -18.48 -11.50
N LEU A 104 1.52 -17.58 -12.49
CA LEU A 104 2.12 -17.78 -13.81
C LEU A 104 3.65 -17.75 -13.74
N ALA A 105 4.24 -16.87 -12.95
CA ALA A 105 5.69 -16.81 -12.76
C ALA A 105 6.22 -18.06 -12.04
N GLU A 106 5.57 -18.51 -10.97
CA GLU A 106 5.92 -19.74 -10.25
C GLU A 106 5.77 -20.98 -11.13
N GLY A 107 4.64 -21.10 -11.84
CA GLY A 107 4.37 -22.19 -12.77
C GLY A 107 5.31 -22.18 -13.99
N PHE A 108 5.82 -21.00 -14.37
CA PHE A 108 6.90 -20.89 -15.34
C PHE A 108 8.20 -21.42 -14.74
N VAL A 109 8.65 -20.91 -13.59
CA VAL A 109 9.90 -21.35 -12.93
C VAL A 109 9.93 -22.87 -12.70
N ALA A 110 8.85 -23.46 -12.18
CA ALA A 110 8.75 -24.90 -11.98
C ALA A 110 8.86 -25.72 -13.29
N ARG A 111 8.46 -25.13 -14.43
CA ARG A 111 8.61 -25.74 -15.76
C ARG A 111 10.05 -25.71 -16.28
N TRP A 112 10.86 -24.74 -15.85
CA TRP A 112 12.25 -24.61 -16.29
C TRP A 112 13.25 -25.43 -15.47
N GLU A 113 12.95 -25.74 -14.21
CA GLU A 113 13.77 -26.65 -13.38
C GLU A 113 13.76 -28.11 -13.90
N GLY A 114 12.83 -28.45 -14.81
CA GLY A 114 12.73 -29.76 -15.49
C GLY A 114 13.50 -29.89 -16.82
N GLY A 115 14.29 -28.90 -17.22
CA GLY A 115 15.32 -29.07 -18.26
C GLY A 115 14.90 -29.09 -19.74
N GLN A 116 13.61 -29.00 -20.13
CA GLN A 116 13.23 -28.64 -21.51
C GLN A 116 11.83 -27.99 -21.62
N PRO A 117 11.66 -26.93 -22.43
CA PRO A 117 10.35 -26.35 -22.71
C PRO A 117 9.53 -27.26 -23.64
N ARG A 118 8.51 -27.93 -23.11
CA ARG A 118 7.48 -28.60 -23.93
C ARG A 118 6.43 -27.58 -24.36
N TRP A 119 6.46 -27.20 -25.63
CA TRP A 119 5.33 -26.55 -26.30
C TRP A 119 4.41 -27.66 -26.83
N LEU A 120 3.11 -27.55 -26.52
CA LEU A 120 2.07 -28.36 -27.17
C LEU A 120 1.99 -28.01 -28.66
#